data_AF-A0A139BQU9-F1
#
_entry.id   AF-A0A139BQU9-F1
#
_cell.length_a   1.000
_cell.length_b   1.000
_cell.length_c   1.000
_cell.angle_alpha   90.00
_cell.angle_beta   90.00
_cell.angle_gamma   90.00
#
_symmetry.space_group_name_H-M   'P 1'
#
loop_
_entity.id
_entity.type
_entity.pdbx_description
1 polymer ?
#
loop_
_entity_poly.entity_id
_entity_poly.type
_entity_poly.pdbx_seq_one_letter_code
_entity_poly.pdbx_strand_id
1 'polypeptide(L)' 'MTTLLLQFPANHPCGAGHFPGNPIIPGALLLDEVLACISASLDAGDTAWKVKSAKFPGMVRPG' A
#
# COMPACT_ATOMS: atom_id res chain seq x y z
N MET A 1 -16.50 5.64 9.10
CA MET A 1 -15.06 5.48 8.82
C MET A 1 -14.91 4.25 7.95
N THR A 2 -14.35 4.39 6.75
CA THR A 2 -14.04 3.24 5.90
C THR A 2 -12.71 2.66 6.35
N THR A 3 -12.68 1.36 6.63
CA THR A 3 -11.45 0.64 7.01
C THR A 3 -11.10 -0.32 5.89
N LEU A 4 -9.85 -0.26 5.45
CA LEU A 4 -9.28 -1.17 4.45
C LEU A 4 -8.43 -2.21 5.18
N LEU A 5 -8.77 -3.49 5.01
CA LEU A 5 -7.99 -4.61 5.52
C LEU A 5 -7.29 -5.28 4.32
N LEU A 6 -5.96 -5.31 4.37
CA LEU A 6 -5.12 -5.89 3.32
C LEU A 6 -4.14 -6.87 3.95
N GLN A 7 -3.89 -7.96 3.24
CA GLN A 7 -2.88 -8.93 3.60
C GLN A 7 -1.93 -9.09 2.42
N PHE A 8 -0.64 -8.86 2.66
CA PHE A 8 0.39 -9.09 1.66
C PHE A 8 0.93 -10.52 1.85
N PRO A 9 0.87 -11.40 0.84
CA PRO A 9 1.40 -12.75 0.95
C PRO A 9 2.87 -12.77 1.40
N ALA A 10 3.30 -13.83 2.11
CA ALA A 10 4.69 -13.97 2.56
C ALA A 10 5.73 -13.89 1.41
N ASN A 11 5.33 -14.32 0.21
CA ASN A 11 6.10 -14.28 -1.03
C ASN A 11 5.76 -13.08 -1.93
N HIS A 12 5.20 -12.00 -1.36
CA HIS A 12 4.81 -10.83 -2.13
C HIS A 12 5.99 -10.32 -2.99
N PRO A 13 5.80 -10.06 -4.30
CA PRO A 13 6.90 -9.67 -5.20
C PRO A 13 7.66 -8.44 -4.71
N CYS A 14 6.97 -7.43 -4.17
CA CYS A 14 7.62 -6.25 -3.59
C CYS A 14 8.40 -6.51 -2.30
N GLY A 15 8.22 -7.67 -1.64
CA GLY A 15 9.06 -8.06 -0.52
C GLY A 15 10.42 -8.62 -0.96
N ALA A 16 10.50 -9.19 -2.17
CA ALA A 16 11.74 -9.71 -2.72
C ALA A 16 12.71 -8.55 -3.01
N GLY A 17 13.87 -8.56 -2.35
CA GLY A 17 14.88 -7.51 -2.51
C GLY A 17 14.55 -6.17 -1.83
N HIS A 18 13.43 -6.08 -1.10
CA HIS A 18 13.05 -4.88 -0.32
C HIS A 18 12.74 -5.27 1.13
N PHE A 19 13.74 -5.59 1.96
CA PHE A 19 15.18 -5.61 1.68
C PHE A 19 15.71 -7.04 1.71
N PRO A 20 16.86 -7.35 1.08
CA PRO A 20 17.46 -8.68 1.16
C PRO A 20 17.63 -9.11 2.62
N GLY A 21 17.05 -10.26 2.99
CA GLY A 21 17.08 -10.78 4.36
C GLY A 21 16.17 -10.09 5.38
N ASN A 22 15.48 -9.00 5.01
CA ASN A 22 14.53 -8.29 5.89
C ASN A 22 13.40 -7.66 5.06
N PRO A 23 12.42 -8.46 4.63
CA PRO A 23 11.37 -7.98 3.72
C PRO A 23 10.40 -7.04 4.45
N ILE A 24 10.12 -5.91 3.80
CA ILE A 24 9.23 -4.84 4.24
C ILE A 24 8.40 -4.40 3.04
N ILE A 25 7.08 -4.31 3.23
CA ILE A 25 6.18 -3.78 2.21
C ILE A 25 6.45 -2.27 2.02
N PRO A 26 6.73 -1.80 0.79
CA PRO A 26 7.00 -0.39 0.54
C PRO A 26 5.81 0.50 0.90
N GLY A 27 6.06 1.66 1.51
CA GLY A 27 5.01 2.65 1.77
C GLY A 27 4.29 3.12 0.51
N ALA A 28 4.96 3.11 -0.65
CA ALA A 28 4.34 3.40 -1.95
C ALA A 28 3.25 2.39 -2.32
N LEU A 29 3.46 1.09 -2.08
CA LEU A 29 2.44 0.07 -2.32
C LEU A 29 1.26 0.24 -1.36
N LEU A 30 1.53 0.51 -0.08
CA LEU A 30 0.47 0.80 0.89
C LEU A 30 -0.38 2.02 0.49
N LEU A 31 0.26 3.06 -0.04
CA LEU A 31 -0.43 4.25 -0.53
C LEU A 31 -1.27 3.93 -1.78
N ASP A 32 -0.72 3.14 -2.70
CA ASP A 32 -1.41 2.74 -3.94
C ASP A 32 -2.71 1.99 -3.64
N GLU A 33 -2.69 1.02 -2.73
CA GLU A 33 -3.88 0.27 -2.32
C GLU A 33 -4.97 1.17 -1.71
N VAL A 34 -4.56 2.18 -0.92
CA VAL A 34 -5.50 3.16 -0.35
C VAL A 34 -6.11 4.02 -1.45
N LEU A 35 -5.30 4.50 -2.41
CA LEU A 35 -5.79 5.30 -3.53
C LEU A 35 -6.70 4.49 -4.45
N ALA A 36 -6.38 3.22 -4.70
CA ALA A 36 -7.23 2.30 -5.46
C ALA A 36 -8.59 2.09 -4.76
N CYS A 37 -8.59 1.90 -3.45
CA CYS A 37 -9.82 1.79 -2.67
C CYS A 37 -10.67 3.07 -2.72
N ILE A 38 -10.04 4.25 -2.65
CA ILE A 38 -10.73 5.54 -2.75
C ILE A 38 -11.28 5.74 -4.17
N SER A 39 -10.49 5.47 -5.20
CA SER A 39 -10.88 5.52 -6.61
C SER A 39 -12.14 4.70 -6.86
N ALA A 40 -12.14 3.42 -6.45
CA ALA A 40 -13.29 2.54 -6.59
C ALA A 40 -14.51 3.03 -5.81
N SER A 41 -14.32 3.60 -4.62
CA SER A 41 -15.42 4.10 -3.78
C SER A 41 -16.06 5.38 -4.35
N LEU A 42 -15.31 6.17 -5.13
CA LEU A 42 -15.77 7.42 -5.71
C LEU A 42 -16.25 7.26 -7.17
N ASP A 43 -16.14 6.06 -7.74
CA ASP A 43 -16.26 5.83 -9.19
C ASP A 43 -15.39 6.80 -10.01
N ALA A 44 -14.25 7.16 -9.43
CA ALA A 44 -13.26 8.00 -10.07
C ALA A 44 -12.34 7.07 -10.85
N GLY A 45 -12.33 7.17 -12.19
CA GLY A 45 -11.41 6.42 -13.04
C GLY A 45 -9.93 6.76 -12.79
N ASP A 46 -9.05 6.46 -13.75
CA ASP A 46 -7.63 6.81 -13.63
C ASP A 46 -7.47 8.33 -13.52
N THR A 47 -7.19 8.79 -12.31
CA THR A 47 -7.04 10.20 -11.95
C THR A 47 -5.66 10.43 -11.36
N ALA A 48 -5.09 11.61 -11.64
CA ALA A 48 -3.84 12.03 -11.02
C ALA A 48 -4.10 12.50 -9.59
N TRP A 49 -3.72 11.68 -8.61
CA TRP A 49 -3.86 12.01 -7.19
C TRP A 49 -2.83 13.06 -6.75
N LYS A 50 -3.27 14.03 -5.95
CA LYS A 50 -2.37 14.91 -5.17
C LYS A 50 -2.43 14.52 -3.71
N VAL A 51 -1.38 13.87 -3.22
CA VAL A 51 -1.26 13.48 -1.82
C VAL A 51 -0.61 14.61 -1.04
N LYS A 52 -1.39 15.29 -0.19
CA LYS A 52 -0.87 16.38 0.67
C LYS A 52 0.14 15.86 1.70
N SER A 53 -0.14 14.69 2.28
CA SER A 53 0.74 14.04 3.24
C SER A 53 0.38 12.57 3.37
N ALA A 54 1.39 11.71 3.52
CA ALA A 54 1.24 10.33 3.95
C ALA A 54 2.25 10.05 5.08
N LYS A 55 1.86 9.28 6.09
CA LYS A 55 2.72 8.91 7.21
C LYS A 55 2.57 7.42 7.51
N PHE A 56 3.68 6.72 7.55
CA PHE A 56 3.76 5.30 7.88
C PHE A 56 4.45 5.16 9.24
N PRO A 57 3.68 5.06 10.36
CA PRO A 57 4.25 5.08 11.70
C PRO A 57 5.02 3.79 12.06
N GLY A 58 4.86 2.72 11.26
CA GLY A 58 5.55 1.45 11.45
C GLY A 58 5.69 0.72 10.11
N MET A 59 6.56 -0.29 10.11
CA MET A 59 6.80 -1.14 8.95
C MET A 59 5.75 -2.24 8.87
N VAL A 60 5.32 -2.58 7.66
CA VAL A 60 4.51 -3.76 7.38
C VAL A 60 5.41 -4.84 6.81
N ARG A 61 5.32 -6.07 7.36
CA ARG A 61 6.00 -7.25 6.82
C ARG A 61 5.03 -8.04 5.95
N PRO A 62 5.50 -8.75 4.92
CA PRO A 62 4.68 -9.74 4.24
C PRO A 62 4.35 -10.91 5.18
N GLY A 63 3.19 -11.54 4.97
CA GLY A 63 2.60 -12.53 5.88
C GLY A 63 1.74 -11.92 6.97
#